data_AF-A0A7X0UC98-F1
#
_entry.id   AF-A0A7X0UC98-F1
#
_cell.length_a   1.000
_cell.length_b   1.000
_cell.length_c   1.000
_cell.angle_alpha   90.00
_cell.angle_beta   90.00
_cell.angle_gamma   90.00
#
_symmetry.space_group_name_H-M   'P 1'
#
loop_
_entity.id
_entity.type
_entity.pdbx_description
1 polymer ?
#
loop_
_entity_poly.entity_id
_entity_poly.type
_entity_poly.pdbx_seq_one_letter_code
_entity_poly.pdbx_strand_id
1 'polypeptide(L)'
;MKKLFALWAAALLVVGCSSQGPGASAPSVEQANTKLVLEFYEVVLNGKNADAAARYVAADYIQHNPRVPTGLAPLQGFVRELQRSAPQARSTVKRVVAQGDLVVLHSHAQRGGPEDRGMALVDIFRVHQGKIVEHWDVMQPVPETAANPNGMF
;
A
#
# COMPACT_ATOMS: atom_id res chain seq x y z
N MET A 1 -64.94 -58.35 0.98
CA MET A 1 -63.46 -58.47 0.99
C MET A 1 -62.89 -57.91 -0.32
N LYS A 2 -62.52 -56.62 -0.36
CA LYS A 2 -61.74 -56.02 -1.46
C LYS A 2 -60.79 -55.01 -0.82
N LYS A 3 -59.49 -55.29 -0.84
CA LYS A 3 -58.44 -54.40 -0.31
C LYS A 3 -58.06 -53.41 -1.42
N LEU A 4 -58.18 -52.11 -1.14
CA LEU A 4 -57.72 -51.04 -2.02
C LEU A 4 -56.30 -50.64 -1.56
N PHE A 5 -55.32 -50.78 -2.44
CA PHE A 5 -53.94 -50.32 -2.22
C PHE A 5 -53.86 -48.81 -2.47
N ALA A 6 -53.40 -48.05 -1.48
CA ALA A 6 -52.98 -46.66 -1.66
C ALA A 6 -51.44 -46.63 -1.65
N LEU A 7 -50.84 -46.39 -2.82
CA LEU A 7 -49.42 -46.10 -2.98
C LEU A 7 -49.17 -44.66 -2.54
N TRP A 8 -48.38 -44.48 -1.48
CA TRP A 8 -47.78 -43.19 -1.14
C TRP A 8 -46.42 -43.10 -1.82
N ALA A 9 -46.29 -42.23 -2.82
CA ALA A 9 -44.99 -41.88 -3.38
C ALA A 9 -44.28 -40.93 -2.41
N ALA A 10 -43.24 -41.40 -1.74
CA ALA A 10 -42.33 -40.56 -0.97
C ALA A 10 -41.43 -39.79 -1.93
N ALA A 11 -41.66 -38.48 -2.08
CA ALA A 11 -40.74 -37.59 -2.75
C ALA A 11 -39.50 -37.41 -1.87
N LEU A 12 -38.37 -38.04 -2.24
CA LEU A 12 -37.07 -37.70 -1.66
C LEU A 12 -36.65 -36.32 -2.17
N LEU A 13 -36.76 -35.31 -1.31
CA LEU A 13 -36.06 -34.04 -1.47
C LEU A 13 -34.56 -34.29 -1.25
N VAL A 14 -33.82 -34.41 -2.35
CA VAL A 14 -32.36 -34.31 -2.32
C VAL A 14 -32.04 -32.85 -2.03
N VAL A 15 -31.79 -32.53 -0.76
CA VAL A 15 -31.18 -31.26 -0.37
C VAL A 15 -29.75 -31.29 -0.90
N GLY A 16 -29.54 -30.71 -2.07
CA GLY A 16 -28.21 -30.46 -2.60
C GLY A 16 -27.48 -29.56 -1.62
N CYS A 17 -26.43 -30.08 -0.97
CA CYS A 17 -25.44 -29.24 -0.31
C CYS A 17 -24.82 -28.37 -1.39
N SER A 18 -25.25 -27.11 -1.47
CA SER A 18 -24.57 -26.11 -2.29
C SER A 18 -23.17 -25.93 -1.69
N SER A 19 -22.16 -26.46 -2.37
CA SER A 19 -20.77 -26.08 -2.11
C SER A 19 -20.66 -24.60 -2.50
N GLN A 20 -20.72 -23.71 -1.51
CA GLN A 20 -20.24 -22.35 -1.69
C GLN A 20 -18.78 -22.46 -2.18
N GLY A 21 -18.54 -22.00 -3.41
CA GLY A 21 -17.18 -21.82 -3.92
C GLY A 21 -16.39 -20.94 -2.96
N PRO A 22 -15.04 -20.96 -3.01
CA PRO A 22 -14.23 -20.21 -2.07
C PRO A 22 -14.53 -18.71 -2.23
N GLY A 23 -15.38 -18.20 -1.35
CA GLY A 23 -15.56 -16.76 -1.17
C GLY A 23 -14.21 -16.19 -0.76
N ALA A 24 -13.78 -15.12 -1.43
CA ALA A 24 -12.52 -14.46 -1.10
C ALA A 24 -12.46 -14.21 0.40
N SER A 25 -11.49 -14.83 1.07
CA SER A 25 -11.22 -14.62 2.48
C SER A 25 -10.83 -13.15 2.70
N ALA A 26 -11.10 -12.63 3.91
CA ALA A 26 -10.68 -11.29 4.28
C ALA A 26 -9.16 -11.12 4.04
N PRO A 27 -8.71 -9.95 3.57
CA PRO A 27 -7.29 -9.73 3.29
C PRO A 27 -6.45 -9.95 4.55
N SER A 28 -5.23 -10.48 4.38
CA SER A 28 -4.28 -10.58 5.48
C SER A 28 -3.90 -9.18 5.98
N VAL A 29 -3.35 -9.11 7.19
CA VAL A 29 -2.85 -7.85 7.76
C VAL A 29 -1.79 -7.22 6.84
N GLU A 30 -0.88 -8.02 6.28
CA GLU A 30 0.14 -7.57 5.35
C GLU A 30 -0.46 -7.01 4.06
N GLN A 31 -1.52 -7.63 3.53
CA GLN A 31 -2.23 -7.14 2.35
C GLN A 31 -2.93 -5.80 2.63
N ALA A 32 -3.58 -5.68 3.80
CA ALA A 32 -4.22 -4.44 4.23
C ALA A 32 -3.19 -3.30 4.45
N ASN A 33 -2.06 -3.60 5.11
CA ASN A 33 -0.99 -2.65 5.35
C ASN A 33 -0.33 -2.21 4.04
N THR A 34 -0.06 -3.16 3.13
CA THR A 34 0.48 -2.87 1.79
C THR A 34 -0.45 -1.92 1.04
N LYS A 35 -1.76 -2.21 1.01
CA LYS A 35 -2.74 -1.35 0.35
C LYS A 35 -2.74 0.06 0.95
N LEU A 36 -2.75 0.18 2.28
CA LEU A 36 -2.70 1.48 2.97
C LEU A 36 -1.49 2.32 2.55
N VAL A 37 -0.31 1.71 2.54
CA VAL A 37 0.95 2.39 2.22
C VAL A 37 1.04 2.78 0.73
N LEU A 38 0.59 1.91 -0.17
CA LEU A 38 0.54 2.23 -1.60
C LEU A 38 -0.46 3.35 -1.91
N GLU A 39 -1.62 3.36 -1.26
CA GLU A 39 -2.60 4.44 -1.40
C GLU A 39 -2.10 5.76 -0.81
N PHE A 40 -1.37 5.71 0.31
CA PHE A 40 -0.66 6.87 0.84
C PHE A 40 0.32 7.43 -0.20
N TYR A 41 1.14 6.59 -0.82
CA TYR A 41 2.07 6.98 -1.87
C TYR A 41 1.36 7.64 -3.05
N GLU A 42 0.31 7.03 -3.59
CA GLU A 42 -0.36 7.56 -4.77
C GLU A 42 -1.17 8.82 -4.46
N VAL A 43 -1.93 8.86 -3.37
CA VAL A 43 -2.84 9.98 -3.08
C VAL A 43 -2.09 11.17 -2.47
N VAL A 44 -1.22 10.91 -1.49
CA VAL A 44 -0.58 11.97 -0.71
C VAL A 44 0.70 12.44 -1.39
N LEU A 45 1.61 11.53 -1.72
CA LEU A 45 2.92 11.91 -2.28
C LEU A 45 2.84 12.23 -3.78
N ASN A 46 2.29 11.32 -4.59
CA ASN A 46 2.16 11.50 -6.04
C ASN A 46 1.01 12.43 -6.43
N GLY A 47 -0.09 12.41 -5.67
CA GLY A 47 -1.24 13.32 -5.84
C GLY A 47 -1.08 14.67 -5.14
N LYS A 48 -0.04 14.82 -4.30
CA LYS A 48 0.32 16.06 -3.57
C LYS A 48 -0.83 16.56 -2.70
N ASN A 49 -1.66 15.64 -2.22
CA ASN A 49 -2.81 15.95 -1.38
C ASN A 49 -2.42 15.88 0.10
N ALA A 50 -1.92 17.01 0.63
CA ALA A 50 -1.52 17.11 2.03
C ALA A 50 -2.68 16.84 3.00
N ASP A 51 -3.90 17.30 2.68
CA ASP A 51 -5.05 17.14 3.57
C ASP A 51 -5.49 15.68 3.69
N ALA A 52 -5.32 14.89 2.62
CA ALA A 52 -5.59 13.47 2.63
C ALA A 52 -4.65 12.66 3.54
N ALA A 53 -3.50 13.21 3.94
CA ALA A 53 -2.50 12.51 4.77
C ALA A 53 -3.09 12.01 6.10
N ALA A 54 -3.99 12.78 6.71
CA ALA A 54 -4.64 12.42 7.97
C ALA A 54 -5.44 11.10 7.89
N ARG A 55 -5.82 10.65 6.69
CA ARG A 55 -6.49 9.37 6.46
C ARG A 55 -5.54 8.18 6.59
N TYR A 56 -4.25 8.37 6.32
CA TYR A 56 -3.26 7.29 6.26
C TYR A 56 -2.27 7.31 7.41
N VAL A 57 -1.93 8.49 7.93
CA VAL A 57 -0.82 8.68 8.86
C VAL A 57 -1.34 9.14 10.22
N ALA A 58 -0.78 8.61 11.31
CA ALA A 58 -1.13 9.03 12.66
C ALA A 58 -0.63 10.45 12.96
N ALA A 59 -1.29 11.16 13.89
CA ALA A 59 -0.95 12.53 14.22
C ALA A 59 0.48 12.65 14.78
N ASP A 60 0.88 11.66 15.57
CA ASP A 60 2.14 11.50 16.28
C ASP A 60 3.15 10.60 15.55
N TYR A 61 2.99 10.40 14.23
CA TYR A 61 3.88 9.50 13.48
C TYR A 61 5.36 9.91 13.62
N ILE A 62 6.22 8.93 13.84
CA ILE A 62 7.66 9.13 14.04
C ILE A 62 8.36 9.16 12.69
N GLN A 63 9.17 10.20 12.45
CA GLN A 63 9.95 10.37 11.23
C GLN A 63 11.44 10.21 11.54
N HIS A 64 12.08 9.23 10.90
CA HIS A 64 13.51 9.01 11.02
C HIS A 64 14.32 9.67 9.90
N ASN A 65 13.70 10.05 8.77
CA ASN A 65 14.40 10.85 7.75
C ASN A 65 14.82 12.20 8.36
N PRO A 66 16.12 12.53 8.39
CA PRO A 66 16.62 13.73 9.08
C PRO A 66 16.22 15.05 8.41
N ARG A 67 15.60 15.01 7.23
CA ARG A 67 15.17 16.18 6.46
C ARG A 67 13.74 16.61 6.74
N VAL A 68 12.95 15.81 7.45
CA VAL A 68 11.55 16.11 7.75
C VAL A 68 11.30 15.88 9.25
N PRO A 69 10.76 16.86 10.00
CA PRO A 69 10.42 16.64 11.40
C PRO A 69 9.33 15.59 11.60
N THR A 70 9.31 14.98 12.79
CA THR A 70 8.27 14.05 13.26
C THR A 70 6.89 14.71 13.34
N GLY A 71 5.83 13.93 13.07
CA GLY A 71 4.43 14.33 13.24
C GLY A 71 3.72 14.73 11.95
N LEU A 72 2.39 14.51 11.91
CA LEU A 72 1.56 14.68 10.70
C LEU A 72 1.65 16.08 10.10
N ALA A 73 1.65 17.13 10.92
CA ALA A 73 1.67 18.50 10.43
C ALA A 73 2.96 18.83 9.63
N PRO A 74 4.17 18.49 10.12
CA PRO A 74 5.39 18.55 9.30
C PRO A 74 5.33 17.78 7.98
N LEU A 75 4.76 16.56 7.97
CA LEU A 75 4.56 15.81 6.72
C LEU A 75 3.65 16.54 5.74
N GLN A 76 2.53 17.09 6.22
CA GLN A 76 1.64 17.89 5.38
C GLN A 76 2.35 19.14 4.82
N GLY A 77 3.19 19.78 5.63
CA GLY A 77 4.06 20.88 5.19
C GLY A 77 5.00 20.45 4.06
N PHE A 78 5.66 19.31 4.20
CA PHE A 78 6.49 18.72 3.16
C PHE A 78 5.72 18.44 1.86
N VAL A 79 4.51 17.88 1.93
CA VAL A 79 3.69 17.60 0.74
C VAL A 79 3.27 18.90 0.04
N ARG A 80 2.88 19.93 0.79
CA ARG A 80 2.57 21.25 0.22
C ARG A 80 3.80 21.90 -0.42
N GLU A 81 4.99 21.70 0.15
CA GLU A 81 6.24 22.16 -0.44
C GLU A 81 6.55 21.42 -1.74
N LEU A 82 6.39 20.10 -1.75
CA LEU A 82 6.57 19.28 -2.95
C LEU A 82 5.63 19.72 -4.08
N GLN A 83 4.37 20.04 -3.76
CA GLN A 83 3.40 20.56 -4.72
C GLN A 83 3.87 21.86 -5.38
N ARG A 84 4.51 22.76 -4.63
CA ARG A 84 4.96 24.07 -5.10
C ARG A 84 6.30 24.00 -5.84
N SER A 85 7.26 23.25 -5.30
CA SER A 85 8.64 23.21 -5.80
C SER A 85 8.90 22.15 -6.88
N ALA A 86 8.14 21.05 -6.87
CA ALA A 86 8.32 19.93 -7.81
C ALA A 86 6.96 19.27 -8.14
N PRO A 87 6.04 19.98 -8.82
CA PRO A 87 4.69 19.48 -9.09
C PRO A 87 4.69 18.18 -9.92
N GLN A 88 5.69 18.03 -10.79
CA GLN A 88 5.93 16.84 -11.61
C GLN A 88 6.64 15.70 -10.87
N ALA A 89 7.02 15.88 -9.60
CA ALA A 89 7.69 14.84 -8.84
C ALA A 89 6.84 13.58 -8.77
N ARG A 90 7.42 12.40 -8.97
CA ARG A 90 6.70 11.14 -8.90
C ARG A 90 7.61 10.07 -8.32
N SER A 91 7.06 9.27 -7.42
CA SER A 91 7.67 8.04 -6.94
C SER A 91 6.96 6.84 -7.54
N THR A 92 7.73 5.99 -8.23
CA THR A 92 7.23 4.75 -8.82
C THR A 92 7.72 3.57 -7.99
N VAL A 93 6.79 2.88 -7.32
CA VAL A 93 7.11 1.68 -6.54
C VAL A 93 7.48 0.53 -7.49
N LYS A 94 8.64 -0.09 -7.29
CA LYS A 94 9.15 -1.20 -8.11
C LYS A 94 8.84 -2.56 -7.49
N ARG A 95 8.78 -2.61 -6.15
CA ARG A 95 8.45 -3.82 -5.39
C ARG A 95 8.05 -3.45 -3.96
N VAL A 96 7.29 -4.36 -3.36
CA VAL A 96 6.81 -4.26 -1.98
C VAL A 96 7.10 -5.56 -1.26
N VAL A 97 7.53 -5.46 -0.01
CA VAL A 97 7.62 -6.58 0.93
C VAL A 97 6.88 -6.18 2.20
N ALA A 98 6.04 -7.06 2.72
CA ALA A 98 5.33 -6.80 3.97
C ALA A 98 5.47 -8.01 4.90
N GLN A 99 5.72 -7.74 6.18
CA GLN A 99 5.84 -8.74 7.21
C GLN A 99 5.27 -8.18 8.51
N GLY A 100 4.15 -8.75 8.99
CA GLY A 100 3.44 -8.24 10.15
C GLY A 100 3.02 -6.79 9.98
N ASP A 101 3.53 -5.92 10.85
CA ASP A 101 3.22 -4.48 10.86
C ASP A 101 4.15 -3.64 10.00
N LEU A 102 5.17 -4.24 9.37
CA LEU A 102 6.13 -3.54 8.52
C LEU A 102 5.80 -3.68 7.04
N VAL A 103 5.91 -2.57 6.31
CA VAL A 103 5.84 -2.52 4.84
C VAL A 103 7.08 -1.83 4.31
N VAL A 104 7.80 -2.51 3.42
CA VAL A 104 9.00 -2.02 2.77
C VAL A 104 8.70 -1.77 1.30
N LEU A 105 9.03 -0.57 0.81
CA LEU A 105 8.97 -0.21 -0.59
C LEU A 105 10.38 -0.03 -1.13
N HIS A 106 10.64 -0.55 -2.32
CA HIS A 106 11.77 -0.08 -3.13
C HIS A 106 11.20 0.72 -4.29
N SER A 107 11.58 2.00 -4.39
CA SER A 107 10.93 2.96 -5.27
C SER A 107 11.94 3.82 -6.05
N HIS A 108 11.51 4.29 -7.22
CA HIS A 108 12.24 5.27 -8.02
C HIS A 108 11.56 6.62 -7.91
N ALA A 109 12.20 7.58 -7.24
CA ALA A 109 11.67 8.93 -7.05
C ALA A 109 12.35 9.91 -8.01
N GLN A 110 11.57 10.56 -8.86
CA GLN A 110 12.01 11.57 -9.81
C GLN A 110 11.36 12.90 -9.42
N ARG A 111 12.13 13.97 -9.19
CA ARG A 111 11.60 15.29 -8.83
C ARG A 111 11.41 16.19 -10.05
N GLY A 112 12.33 16.11 -11.00
CA GLY A 112 12.35 16.90 -12.24
C GLY A 112 11.52 16.31 -13.39
N GLY A 113 10.73 15.27 -13.16
CA GLY A 113 9.91 14.62 -14.20
C GLY A 113 10.63 13.42 -14.85
N PRO A 114 10.14 12.91 -15.99
CA PRO A 114 10.61 11.63 -16.55
C PRO A 114 12.11 11.57 -16.90
N GLU A 115 12.70 12.70 -17.30
CA GLU A 115 14.11 12.80 -17.65
C GLU A 115 15.03 12.95 -16.41
N ASP A 116 14.47 13.23 -15.24
CA ASP A 116 15.25 13.25 -14.00
C ASP A 116 15.67 11.82 -13.65
N ARG A 117 16.98 11.58 -13.61
CA ARG A 117 17.55 10.28 -13.21
C ARG A 117 17.04 9.84 -11.85
N GLY A 118 16.79 10.79 -10.95
CA GLY A 118 16.13 10.56 -9.68
C GLY A 118 16.96 9.78 -8.67
N MET A 119 16.24 9.25 -7.69
CA MET A 119 16.77 8.53 -6.53
C MET A 119 16.17 7.13 -6.46
N ALA A 120 16.98 6.13 -6.09
CA ALA A 120 16.52 4.85 -5.60
C ALA A 120 16.30 4.95 -4.09
N LEU A 121 15.08 4.66 -3.62
CA LEU A 121 14.70 4.72 -2.22
C LEU A 121 14.33 3.33 -1.73
N VAL A 122 14.73 3.02 -0.52
CA VAL A 122 14.06 2.01 0.30
C VAL A 122 13.35 2.74 1.43
N ASP A 123 12.03 2.69 1.41
CA ASP A 123 11.17 3.23 2.47
C ASP A 123 10.67 2.07 3.32
N ILE A 124 10.70 2.23 4.64
CA ILE A 124 10.18 1.26 5.61
C ILE A 124 9.12 1.97 6.43
N PHE A 125 7.91 1.40 6.46
CA PHE A 125 6.79 1.93 7.22
C PHE A 125 6.37 0.93 8.29
N ARG A 126 6.09 1.42 9.49
CA ARG A 126 5.32 0.68 10.49
C ARG A 126 3.86 1.11 10.43
N VAL A 127 2.97 0.14 10.41
CA VAL A 127 1.52 0.34 10.43
C VAL A 127 0.91 -0.20 11.71
N HIS A 128 0.17 0.65 12.42
CA HIS A 128 -0.57 0.25 13.61
C HIS A 128 -2.01 0.73 13.50
N GLN A 129 -2.97 -0.16 13.78
CA GLN A 129 -4.41 0.14 13.76
C GLN A 129 -4.87 0.87 12.47
N GLY A 130 -4.36 0.45 11.31
CA GLY A 130 -4.72 1.04 10.03
C GLY A 130 -4.13 2.42 9.76
N LYS A 131 -3.08 2.82 10.48
CA LYS A 131 -2.33 4.06 10.27
C LYS A 131 -0.84 3.79 10.17
N ILE A 132 -0.17 4.53 9.29
CA ILE A 132 1.29 4.65 9.31
C ILE A 132 1.67 5.43 10.57
N VAL A 133 2.48 4.82 11.43
CA VAL A 133 2.90 5.40 12.72
C VAL A 133 4.39 5.69 12.78
N GLU A 134 5.19 5.13 11.87
CA GLU A 134 6.63 5.29 11.87
C GLU A 134 7.18 5.10 10.46
N HIS A 135 8.23 5.86 10.12
CA HIS A 135 8.86 5.82 8.80
C HIS A 135 10.39 5.96 8.89
N TRP A 136 11.09 5.11 8.15
CA TRP A 136 12.52 5.22 7.85
C TRP A 136 12.74 5.19 6.35
N ASP A 137 13.81 5.83 5.89
CA ASP A 137 14.29 5.64 4.53
C ASP A 137 15.82 5.59 4.44
N VAL A 138 16.26 5.02 3.33
CA VAL A 138 17.59 5.26 2.76
C VAL A 138 17.42 5.63 1.30
N MET A 139 18.26 6.53 0.82
CA MET A 139 18.16 7.02 -0.55
C MET A 139 19.52 7.15 -1.21
N GLN A 140 19.59 6.69 -2.45
CA GLN A 140 20.80 6.72 -3.27
C GLN A 140 20.50 7.38 -4.63
N PRO A 141 21.31 8.33 -5.11
CA PRO A 141 21.17 8.85 -6.46
C PRO A 141 21.34 7.74 -7.50
N VAL A 142 20.49 7.72 -8.53
CA VAL A 142 20.65 6.76 -9.64
C VAL A 142 21.89 7.16 -10.45
N PRO A 143 22.96 6.35 -10.49
CA PRO A 143 24.29 6.79 -10.93
C PRO A 143 24.41 6.88 -12.46
N GLU A 144 25.03 7.95 -12.98
CA GLU A 144 25.19 8.17 -14.43
C GLU A 144 25.72 6.96 -15.17
N THR A 145 26.75 6.36 -14.60
CA THR A 145 27.38 5.13 -15.04
C THR A 145 27.27 4.08 -13.95
N ALA A 146 27.03 2.82 -14.33
CA ALA A 146 27.03 1.69 -13.41
C ALA A 146 28.02 0.61 -13.89
N ALA A 147 28.69 -0.05 -12.95
CA ALA A 147 29.53 -1.20 -13.26
C ALA A 147 28.71 -2.42 -13.68
N ASN A 148 27.45 -2.51 -13.22
CA ASN A 148 26.53 -3.57 -13.60
C ASN A 148 25.64 -3.12 -14.79
N PRO A 149 25.21 -4.03 -15.66
CA PRO A 149 24.31 -3.73 -16.77
C PRO A 149 22.81 -3.76 -16.40
N ASN A 150 22.45 -4.13 -15.17
CA ASN A 150 21.07 -4.39 -14.74
C ASN A 150 20.35 -3.14 -14.23
N GLY A 151 21.09 -2.10 -13.87
CA GLY A 151 20.56 -0.90 -13.24
C GLY A 151 20.29 -1.08 -11.74
N MET A 152 19.60 -0.10 -11.15
CA MET A 152 19.32 -0.07 -9.71
C MET A 152 18.00 -0.76 -9.33
N PHE A 153 17.12 -1.05 -10.30
CA PHE A 153 15.74 -1.48 -10.05
C PHE A 153 15.43 -2.84 -10.64
#